data_AF-A0A2T7SYM1-F1
#
_entry.id   AF-A0A2T7SYM1-F1
#
_cell.length_a   1.000
_cell.length_b   1.000
_cell.length_c   1.000
_cell.angle_alpha   90.00
_cell.angle_beta   90.00
_cell.angle_gamma   90.00
#
_symmetry.space_group_name_H-M   'P 1'
#
loop_
_entity.id
_entity.type
_entity.pdbx_description
1 polymer ?
#
loop_
_entity_poly.entity_id
_entity_poly.type
_entity_poly.pdbx_seq_one_letter_code
_entity_poly.pdbx_strand_id
1 'polypeptide(L)'
;MTAKRALATGWTAFAAVLMIFGGAMTVLAGISAIARDDIFLATRNYVFSFSLIGWGWVHLILGAIIFLAGCALLRGAVWARVVGVILAGLGAISNFLWIPRYPLWALTLLAVDIFIIWALCAGDRRRSER
;
A
#
# COMPACT_ATOMS: atom_id res chain seq x y z
N MET A 1 -23.07 -24.44 7.41
CA MET A 1 -22.39 -23.26 8.01
C MET A 1 -21.30 -22.63 7.11
N THR A 2 -21.12 -23.01 5.85
CA THR A 2 -19.77 -22.99 5.25
C THR A 2 -19.52 -21.97 4.12
N ALA A 3 -20.49 -21.65 3.26
CA ALA A 3 -20.23 -20.74 2.13
C ALA A 3 -19.98 -19.26 2.56
N LYS A 4 -20.75 -18.75 3.54
CA LYS A 4 -20.63 -17.35 4.01
C LYS A 4 -19.35 -17.10 4.82
N ARG A 5 -18.84 -18.10 5.55
CA ARG A 5 -17.53 -18.01 6.23
C ARG A 5 -16.41 -18.09 5.20
N ALA A 6 -16.43 -19.06 4.29
CA ALA A 6 -15.41 -19.21 3.25
C ALA A 6 -15.26 -17.97 2.35
N LEU A 7 -16.36 -17.30 1.98
CA LEU A 7 -16.30 -16.08 1.17
C LEU A 7 -15.76 -14.86 1.94
N ALA A 8 -16.13 -14.72 3.22
CA ALA A 8 -15.55 -13.71 4.10
C ALA A 8 -14.05 -13.95 4.32
N THR A 9 -13.63 -15.23 4.45
CA THR A 9 -12.23 -15.62 4.52
C THR A 9 -11.49 -15.41 3.19
N GLY A 10 -12.15 -15.65 2.05
CA GLY A 10 -11.57 -15.53 0.71
C GLY A 10 -11.23 -14.09 0.32
N TRP A 11 -12.15 -13.15 0.55
CA TRP A 11 -11.87 -11.73 0.30
C TRP A 11 -10.82 -11.15 1.26
N THR A 12 -10.83 -11.57 2.53
CA THR A 12 -9.79 -11.14 3.48
C THR A 12 -8.43 -11.74 3.16
N ALA A 13 -8.38 -12.99 2.69
CA ALA A 13 -7.13 -13.63 2.26
C ALA A 13 -6.58 -12.94 1.00
N PHE A 14 -7.44 -12.63 0.04
CA PHE A 14 -7.07 -11.87 -1.15
C PHE A 14 -6.52 -10.48 -0.79
N ALA A 15 -7.21 -9.74 0.09
CA ALA A 15 -6.74 -8.45 0.60
C ALA A 15 -5.37 -8.58 1.28
N ALA A 16 -5.17 -9.60 2.10
CA ALA A 16 -3.90 -9.81 2.79
C ALA A 16 -2.75 -10.08 1.82
N VAL A 17 -2.96 -10.91 0.80
CA VAL A 17 -1.96 -11.18 -0.25
C VAL A 17 -1.62 -9.91 -1.03
N LEU A 18 -2.63 -9.11 -1.40
CA LEU A 18 -2.41 -7.83 -2.08
C LEU A 18 -1.67 -6.83 -1.21
N MET A 19 -1.97 -6.76 0.09
CA MET A 19 -1.23 -5.90 1.02
C MET A 19 0.24 -6.32 1.14
N ILE A 20 0.51 -7.62 1.24
CA ILE A 20 1.87 -8.14 1.28
C ILE A 20 2.63 -7.78 0.00
N PHE A 21 2.02 -8.04 -1.16
CA PHE A 21 2.64 -7.76 -2.45
C PHE A 21 2.82 -6.25 -2.69
N GLY A 22 1.77 -5.47 -2.50
CA GLY A 22 1.77 -4.01 -2.65
C GLY A 22 2.78 -3.36 -1.72
N GLY A 23 2.77 -3.72 -0.44
CA GLY A 23 3.72 -3.22 0.56
C GLY A 23 5.17 -3.52 0.17
N ALA A 24 5.48 -4.74 -0.28
CA ALA A 24 6.82 -5.10 -0.76
C ALA A 24 7.24 -4.24 -1.97
N MET A 25 6.35 -4.04 -2.94
CA MET A 25 6.64 -3.19 -4.10
C MET A 25 6.84 -1.72 -3.72
N THR A 26 6.07 -1.19 -2.75
CA THR A 26 6.24 0.16 -2.22
C THR A 26 7.59 0.31 -1.51
N VAL A 27 8.05 -0.69 -0.76
CA VAL A 27 9.40 -0.70 -0.16
C VAL A 27 10.47 -0.64 -1.25
N LEU A 28 10.36 -1.45 -2.30
CA LEU A 28 11.30 -1.43 -3.43
C LEU A 28 11.29 -0.07 -4.15
N ALA A 29 10.12 0.56 -4.32
CA ALA A 29 10.00 1.90 -4.86
C ALA A 29 10.73 2.93 -3.98
N GLY A 30 10.59 2.82 -2.66
CA GLY A 30 11.31 3.65 -1.69
C GLY A 30 12.83 3.48 -1.78
N ILE A 31 13.31 2.24 -1.83
CA ILE A 31 14.74 1.93 -2.02
C ILE A 31 15.24 2.52 -3.34
N SER A 32 14.48 2.41 -4.43
CA SER A 32 14.87 2.98 -5.73
C SER A 32 14.94 4.51 -5.72
N ALA A 33 14.10 5.17 -4.92
CA ALA A 33 14.11 6.61 -4.74
C ALA A 33 15.35 7.08 -3.97
N ILE A 34 15.77 6.31 -2.95
CA ILE A 34 16.96 6.59 -2.14
C ILE A 34 18.24 6.30 -2.95
N ALA A 35 18.29 5.19 -3.68
CA ALA A 35 19.48 4.75 -4.41
C ALA A 35 19.81 5.59 -5.66
N ARG A 36 18.87 6.39 -6.17
CA ARG A 36 19.12 7.28 -7.33
C ARG A 36 19.80 8.61 -6.96
N ASP A 37 20.00 8.91 -5.68
CA ASP A 37 20.63 10.16 -5.24
C ASP A 37 22.18 10.14 -5.28
N ASP A 38 22.83 8.99 -5.50
CA ASP A 38 24.30 8.91 -5.53
C ASP A 38 24.94 9.54 -6.79
N ILE A 39 24.15 9.92 -7.81
CA ILE A 39 24.66 10.44 -9.11
C ILE A 39 24.36 11.95 -9.30
N PHE A 40 23.59 12.60 -8.41
CA PHE A 40 23.19 14.02 -8.57
C PHE A 40 23.71 14.91 -7.45
N LEU A 41 25.03 14.90 -7.22
CA LEU A 41 25.76 15.86 -6.37
C LEU A 41 25.82 17.29 -6.92
N ALA A 42 25.08 17.63 -7.99
CA ALA A 42 25.10 18.97 -8.56
C ALA A 42 23.76 19.31 -9.21
N THR A 43 22.90 20.05 -8.52
CA THR A 43 22.39 21.36 -8.98
C THR A 43 21.33 21.90 -8.02
N ARG A 44 21.52 23.17 -7.74
CA ARG A 44 20.84 24.06 -6.80
C ARG A 44 19.39 24.36 -7.24
N ASN A 45 18.51 24.58 -6.26
CA ASN A 45 17.21 25.26 -6.38
C ASN A 45 16.08 24.53 -7.12
N TYR A 46 15.50 23.51 -6.48
CA TYR A 46 14.10 23.17 -6.71
C TYR A 46 13.43 22.88 -5.36
N VAL A 47 12.35 23.61 -5.05
CA VAL A 47 11.58 23.43 -3.81
C VAL A 47 10.86 22.06 -3.80
N PHE A 48 10.77 21.40 -4.96
CA PHE A 48 10.34 20.00 -5.13
C PHE A 48 11.50 18.97 -5.02
N SER A 49 12.74 19.41 -4.81
CA SER A 49 13.89 18.54 -4.51
C SER A 49 14.10 18.30 -3.02
N PHE A 50 13.27 18.88 -2.14
CA PHE A 50 13.47 18.80 -0.69
C PHE A 50 13.27 17.41 -0.08
N SER A 51 12.95 16.37 -0.86
CA SER A 51 12.68 15.05 -0.27
C SER A 51 12.66 13.91 -1.30
N LEU A 52 13.63 13.76 -2.21
CA LEU A 52 13.77 12.42 -2.84
C LEU A 52 14.11 11.38 -1.76
N ILE A 53 15.05 11.72 -0.88
CA ILE A 53 15.34 10.98 0.36
C ILE A 53 14.09 10.81 1.23
N GLY A 54 13.37 11.89 1.57
CA GLY A 54 12.19 11.79 2.44
C GLY A 54 11.02 11.04 1.80
N TRP A 55 10.81 11.13 0.48
CA TRP A 55 9.78 10.34 -0.22
C TRP A 55 10.17 8.87 -0.27
N GLY A 56 11.47 8.57 -0.42
CA GLY A 56 12.01 7.23 -0.31
C GLY A 56 11.73 6.61 1.07
N TRP A 57 12.01 7.34 2.15
CA TRP A 57 11.69 6.91 3.52
C TRP A 57 10.20 6.77 3.78
N VAL A 58 9.36 7.67 3.25
CA VAL A 58 7.89 7.55 3.35
C VAL A 58 7.40 6.27 2.68
N HIS A 59 7.84 5.96 1.46
CA HIS A 59 7.46 4.73 0.77
C HIS A 59 8.02 3.48 1.47
N LEU A 60 9.23 3.56 2.03
CA LEU A 60 9.86 2.48 2.78
C LEU A 60 9.07 2.15 4.06
N ILE A 61 8.78 3.15 4.89
CA ILE A 61 8.04 2.98 6.14
C ILE A 61 6.60 2.55 5.83
N LEU A 62 5.94 3.23 4.90
CA LEU A 62 4.56 2.92 4.53
C LEU A 62 4.43 1.50 3.99
N GLY A 63 5.31 1.11 3.06
CA GLY A 63 5.35 -0.24 2.50
C GLY A 63 5.59 -1.31 3.55
N ALA A 64 6.50 -1.07 4.50
CA ALA A 64 6.77 -1.99 5.60
C ALA A 64 5.55 -2.17 6.52
N ILE A 65 4.85 -1.08 6.86
CA ILE A 65 3.65 -1.16 7.70
C ILE A 65 2.51 -1.87 6.95
N ILE A 66 2.32 -1.60 5.65
CA ILE A 66 1.32 -2.30 4.81
C ILE A 66 1.60 -3.80 4.78
N PHE A 67 2.86 -4.19 4.59
CA PHE A 67 3.29 -5.59 4.58
C PHE A 67 2.98 -6.28 5.92
N LEU A 68 3.36 -5.65 7.03
CA LEU A 68 3.10 -6.18 8.38
C LEU A 68 1.60 -6.26 8.68
N ALA A 69 0.81 -5.28 8.23
CA ALA A 69 -0.64 -5.29 8.37
C ALA A 69 -1.28 -6.43 7.55
N GLY A 70 -0.77 -6.74 6.36
CA GLY A 70 -1.18 -7.91 5.57
C GLY A 70 -0.92 -9.23 6.31
N CYS A 71 0.27 -9.38 6.92
CA CYS A 71 0.61 -10.53 7.74
C CYS A 71 -0.30 -10.65 8.99
N ALA A 72 -0.62 -9.53 9.65
CA ALA A 72 -1.53 -9.51 10.78
C ALA A 72 -2.98 -9.86 10.37
N LEU A 73 -3.40 -9.48 9.17
CA LEU A 73 -4.70 -9.79 8.61
C LEU A 73 -4.88 -11.30 8.38
N LEU A 74 -3.83 -12.01 7.95
CA LEU A 74 -3.84 -13.48 7.85
C LEU A 74 -4.05 -14.17 9.20
N ARG A 75 -3.64 -13.54 10.30
CA ARG A 75 -3.84 -14.06 11.67
C ARG A 75 -5.23 -13.77 12.22
N GLY A 76 -6.13 -13.18 11.43
CA GLY A 76 -7.51 -12.89 11.83
C GLY A 76 -7.67 -11.64 12.71
N ALA A 77 -6.65 -10.77 12.76
CA ALA A 77 -6.70 -9.56 13.57
C ALA A 77 -7.69 -8.54 13.00
N VAL A 78 -8.76 -8.23 13.75
CA VAL A 78 -9.84 -7.34 13.28
C VAL A 78 -9.34 -5.90 13.05
N TRP A 79 -8.38 -5.44 13.87
CA TRP A 79 -7.75 -4.12 13.75
C TRP A 79 -6.92 -3.96 12.47
N ALA A 80 -6.40 -5.06 11.91
CA ALA A 80 -5.59 -5.04 10.69
C ALA A 80 -6.39 -4.56 9.48
N ARG A 81 -7.73 -4.66 9.52
CA ARG A 81 -8.61 -4.17 8.45
C ARG A 81 -8.66 -2.65 8.41
N VAL A 82 -8.89 -2.01 9.58
CA VAL A 82 -8.94 -0.54 9.68
C VAL A 82 -7.58 0.04 9.32
N VAL A 83 -6.51 -0.54 9.86
CA VAL A 83 -5.14 -0.13 9.54
C VAL A 83 -4.84 -0.35 8.06
N GLY A 84 -5.24 -1.48 7.48
CA GLY A 84 -5.04 -1.75 6.06
C GLY A 84 -5.74 -0.75 5.13
N VAL A 85 -6.96 -0.33 5.46
CA VAL A 85 -7.68 0.71 4.68
C VAL A 85 -6.97 2.06 4.77
N ILE A 86 -6.55 2.48 5.97
CA ILE A 86 -5.84 3.76 6.16
C ILE A 86 -4.52 3.75 5.38
N LEU A 87 -3.76 2.68 5.49
CA LEU A 87 -2.45 2.59 4.82
C LEU A 87 -2.57 2.48 3.30
N ALA A 88 -3.54 1.72 2.79
CA ALA A 88 -3.82 1.68 1.35
C ALA A 88 -4.30 3.06 0.84
N GLY A 89 -5.06 3.82 1.63
CA GLY A 89 -5.42 5.19 1.30
C GLY A 89 -4.21 6.12 1.19
N LEU A 90 -3.28 6.03 2.14
CA LEU A 90 -2.01 6.78 2.09
C LEU A 90 -1.12 6.34 0.91
N GLY A 91 -1.12 5.04 0.60
CA GLY A 91 -0.44 4.47 -0.57
C GLY A 91 -0.99 5.06 -1.86
N ALA A 92 -2.32 5.10 -2.00
CA ALA A 92 -3.00 5.65 -3.16
C ALA A 92 -2.64 7.12 -3.40
N ILE A 93 -2.64 7.94 -2.33
CA ILE A 93 -2.23 9.35 -2.43
C ILE A 93 -0.76 9.47 -2.86
N SER A 94 0.12 8.66 -2.27
CA SER A 94 1.55 8.67 -2.60
C SER A 94 1.79 8.27 -4.06
N ASN A 95 1.11 7.21 -4.53
CA ASN A 95 1.16 6.75 -5.91
C ASN A 95 0.60 7.81 -6.88
N PHE A 96 -0.50 8.48 -6.52
CA PHE A 96 -1.05 9.56 -7.34
C PHE A 96 -0.04 10.70 -7.55
N LEU A 97 0.73 11.05 -6.52
CA LEU A 97 1.78 12.07 -6.59
C LEU A 97 2.98 11.63 -7.46
N TRP A 98 3.19 10.33 -7.62
CA TRP A 98 4.25 9.76 -8.46
C TRP A 98 3.87 9.61 -9.94
N ILE A 99 2.60 9.80 -10.31
CA ILE A 99 2.12 9.70 -11.70
C ILE A 99 2.97 10.54 -12.67
N PRO A 100 3.35 11.80 -12.39
CA PRO A 100 4.13 12.61 -13.33
C PRO A 100 5.53 12.08 -13.62
N ARG A 101 6.09 11.25 -12.72
CA ARG A 101 7.48 10.80 -12.79
C ARG A 101 7.60 9.32 -13.18
N TYR A 102 6.68 8.47 -12.73
CA TYR A 102 6.62 7.04 -13.06
C TYR A 102 5.16 6.57 -13.29
N PRO A 103 4.50 6.98 -14.38
CA PRO A 103 3.06 6.83 -14.57
C PRO A 103 2.60 5.37 -14.54
N LEU A 104 3.30 4.45 -15.21
CA LEU A 104 2.91 3.04 -15.24
C LEU A 104 3.04 2.37 -13.87
N TRP A 105 4.13 2.64 -13.15
CA TRP A 105 4.39 2.06 -11.83
C TRP A 105 3.40 2.58 -10.78
N ALA A 106 3.20 3.90 -10.79
CA ALA A 106 2.22 4.58 -9.94
C ALA A 106 0.81 4.05 -10.18
N LEU A 107 0.41 3.86 -11.45
CA LEU A 107 -0.92 3.36 -11.78
C LEU A 107 -1.13 1.91 -11.30
N THR A 108 -0.11 1.05 -11.43
CA THR A 108 -0.19 -0.33 -10.95
C THR A 108 -0.39 -0.38 -9.43
N LEU A 109 0.41 0.37 -8.67
CA LEU A 109 0.29 0.37 -7.21
C LEU A 109 -0.99 1.06 -6.74
N LEU A 110 -1.41 2.15 -7.40
CA LEU A 110 -2.70 2.80 -7.15
C LEU A 110 -3.87 1.84 -7.35
N ALA A 111 -3.84 1.01 -8.40
CA ALA A 111 -4.85 -0.01 -8.62
C ALA A 111 -4.84 -1.06 -7.49
N VAL A 112 -3.65 -1.51 -7.07
CA VAL A 112 -3.50 -2.44 -5.94
C VAL A 112 -4.10 -1.86 -4.65
N ASP A 113 -3.82 -0.60 -4.34
CA ASP A 113 -4.36 0.09 -3.17
C ASP A 113 -5.90 0.14 -3.20
N ILE A 114 -6.50 0.46 -4.35
CA ILE A 114 -7.95 0.45 -4.53
C ILE A 114 -8.52 -0.95 -4.33
N PHE A 115 -7.89 -1.99 -4.88
CA PHE A 115 -8.32 -3.38 -4.69
C PHE A 115 -8.21 -3.83 -3.23
N ILE A 116 -7.18 -3.40 -2.50
CA ILE A 116 -7.03 -3.67 -1.06
C ILE A 116 -8.21 -3.06 -0.29
N ILE A 117 -8.48 -1.76 -0.48
CA ILE A 117 -9.59 -1.07 0.19
C ILE A 117 -10.91 -1.75 -0.14
N TRP A 118 -11.14 -2.04 -1.42
CA TRP A 118 -12.37 -2.71 -1.86
C TRP A 118 -12.53 -4.09 -1.22
N ALA A 119 -11.50 -4.93 -1.21
CA ALA A 119 -11.56 -6.27 -0.63
C ALA A 119 -11.76 -6.22 0.91
N LEU A 120 -11.14 -5.26 1.60
CA LEU A 120 -11.32 -5.06 3.04
C LEU A 120 -12.74 -4.59 3.38
N CYS A 121 -13.30 -3.63 2.64
CA CYS A 121 -14.64 -3.08 2.86
C CYS A 121 -15.75 -4.03 2.40
N ALA A 122 -15.59 -4.69 1.25
CA ALA A 122 -16.56 -5.66 0.72
C ALA A 122 -16.70 -6.89 1.63
N GLY A 123 -15.61 -7.31 2.29
CA GLY A 123 -15.66 -8.34 3.32
C GLY A 123 -16.44 -7.93 4.58
N ASP A 124 -16.57 -6.63 4.88
CA ASP A 124 -17.18 -6.13 6.12
C ASP A 124 -18.68 -5.88 5.98
N ARG A 125 -19.09 -5.39 4.81
CA ARG A 125 -20.48 -5.02 4.51
C ARG A 125 -21.49 -6.16 4.65
N ARG A 126 -21.06 -7.43 4.67
CA ARG A 126 -21.95 -8.61 4.88
C ARG A 126 -22.09 -9.05 6.34
N ARG A 127 -21.42 -8.40 7.30
CA ARG A 127 -21.54 -8.71 8.74
C ARG A 127 -22.67 -7.91 9.41
N SER A 128 -22.99 -6.70 8.94
CA SER A 128 -24.02 -5.85 9.58
C SER A 128 -25.46 -6.10 9.11
N GLU A 129 -25.69 -7.00 8.16
CA GLU A 129 -27.04 -7.42 7.73
C GLU A 129 -27.55 -8.68 8.48
N ARG A 130 -27.07 -8.93 9.69
CA ARG A 130 -27.55 -10.01 10.57
C ARG A 130 -28.01 -9.47 11.91
#